data_AF-A0A5C0SC29-F1
#
_entry.id   AF-A0A5C0SC29-F1
#
_cell.length_a   1.000
_cell.length_b   1.000
_cell.length_c   1.000
_cell.angle_alpha   90.00
_cell.angle_beta   90.00
_cell.angle_gamma   90.00
#
_symmetry.space_group_name_H-M   'P 1'
#
loop_
_entity.id
_entity.type
_entity.pdbx_description
1 polymer ?
#
loop_
_entity_poly.entity_id
_entity_poly.type
_entity_poly.pdbx_seq_one_letter_code
_entity_poly.pdbx_strand_id
1 'polypeptide(L)'
;MVKSKINLDALNWKKILIILIVIMVIIAAVYAVKYFVKDDDNVSFEVLSEEMIPQKIQDILPRYKTLERALACKIDGEIYVIVTRGEKPTGGYTVEIDRIELVDEDNKTRMVVYTTFEDPKPGDIVTQVITYPYVAVKTELKELPDKIELKVKYDD
;
A
#
# COMPACT_ATOMS: atom_id res chain seq x y z
N MET A 1 27.31 35.21 25.13
CA MET A 1 28.06 35.00 23.87
C MET A 1 29.19 34.01 24.12
N VAL A 2 28.99 32.72 23.88
CA VAL A 2 30.09 31.74 23.95
C VAL A 2 30.65 31.59 22.53
N LYS A 3 31.71 32.34 22.23
CA LYS A 3 32.52 32.11 21.02
C LYS A 3 33.44 30.92 21.30
N SER A 4 33.04 29.73 20.85
CA SER A 4 33.97 28.60 20.74
C SER A 4 35.02 28.96 19.68
N LYS A 5 36.23 29.33 20.12
CA LYS A 5 37.39 29.50 19.25
C LYS A 5 37.99 28.12 18.99
N ILE A 6 37.69 27.54 17.83
CA ILE A 6 38.37 26.33 17.36
C ILE A 6 39.80 26.75 16.99
N ASN A 7 40.79 26.24 17.74
CA ASN A 7 42.19 26.59 17.56
C ASN A 7 42.82 25.66 16.50
N LEU A 8 43.02 26.17 15.29
CA LEU A 8 43.47 25.37 14.12
C LEU A 8 44.98 25.11 14.09
N ASP A 9 45.78 25.91 14.81
CA ASP A 9 47.25 25.92 14.66
C ASP A 9 47.95 24.74 15.35
N ALA A 10 47.28 24.04 16.26
CA ALA A 10 47.80 22.85 16.94
C ALA A 10 47.47 21.52 16.21
N LEU A 11 46.78 21.59 15.07
CA LEU A 11 46.23 20.41 14.39
C LEU A 11 47.05 20.07 13.14
N ASN A 12 47.89 19.04 13.27
CA ASN A 12 48.74 18.53 12.19
C ASN A 12 47.90 18.22 10.93
N TRP A 13 48.34 18.62 9.74
CA TRP A 13 47.60 18.47 8.47
C TRP A 13 47.04 17.06 8.23
N LYS A 14 47.78 16.03 8.68
CA LYS A 14 47.33 14.63 8.63
C LYS A 14 46.07 14.38 9.47
N LYS A 15 45.92 15.05 10.62
CA LYS A 15 44.74 14.99 11.49
C LYS A 15 43.54 15.73 10.88
N ILE A 16 43.78 16.83 10.16
CA ILE A 16 42.73 17.56 9.42
C ILE A 16 42.14 16.67 8.31
N LEU A 17 43.00 15.97 7.55
CA LEU A 17 42.56 15.02 6.53
C LEU A 17 41.71 13.88 7.12
N ILE A 18 42.11 13.34 8.27
CA ILE A 18 41.33 12.29 8.96
C ILE A 18 39.95 12.79 9.38
N ILE A 19 39.85 14.01 9.93
CA ILE A 19 38.56 14.59 10.34
C ILE A 19 37.65 14.82 9.13
N LEU A 20 38.18 15.29 8.00
CA LEU A 20 37.41 15.47 6.77
C LEU A 20 36.88 14.14 6.22
N ILE A 21 37.68 13.08 6.25
CA ILE A 21 37.25 11.73 5.85
C ILE A 21 36.13 11.24 6.77
N VAL A 22 36.27 11.42 8.08
CA VAL A 22 35.22 11.01 9.04
C VAL A 22 33.92 11.78 8.80
N ILE A 23 33.97 13.08 8.52
CA ILE A 23 32.79 13.88 8.18
C ILE A 23 32.16 13.39 6.87
N MET A 24 32.97 13.08 5.85
CA MET A 24 32.48 12.54 4.58
C MET A 24 31.77 11.19 4.78
N VAL A 25 32.30 10.32 5.63
CA VAL A 25 31.68 9.03 5.98
C VAL A 25 30.36 9.24 6.74
N ILE A 26 30.30 10.19 7.67
CA ILE A 26 29.06 10.51 8.40
C ILE A 26 28.00 11.05 7.45
N ILE A 27 28.36 11.94 6.53
CA ILE A 27 27.43 12.48 5.53
C ILE A 27 26.95 11.35 4.61
N ALA A 28 27.85 10.50 4.12
CA ALA A 28 27.50 9.35 3.30
C ALA A 28 26.58 8.38 4.05
N ALA A 29 26.81 8.15 5.34
CA ALA A 29 25.94 7.33 6.19
C ALA A 29 24.54 7.95 6.35
N VAL A 30 24.45 9.28 6.55
CA VAL A 30 23.16 9.99 6.61
C VAL A 30 22.41 9.86 5.28
N TYR A 31 23.09 10.04 4.14
CA TYR A 31 22.48 9.86 2.83
C TYR A 31 22.09 8.40 2.56
N ALA A 32 22.90 7.43 2.97
CA ALA A 32 22.60 6.01 2.84
C ALA A 32 21.38 5.62 3.68
N VAL A 33 21.28 6.10 4.92
CA VAL A 33 20.10 5.91 5.77
C VAL A 33 18.87 6.53 5.11
N LYS A 34 18.95 7.75 4.56
CA LYS A 34 17.82 8.36 3.84
C LYS A 34 17.42 7.59 2.57
N TYR A 35 18.39 7.01 1.86
CA TYR A 35 18.11 6.14 0.70
C TYR A 35 17.48 4.79 1.09
N PHE A 36 17.83 4.28 2.28
CA PHE A 36 17.29 3.03 2.81
C PHE A 36 15.92 3.22 3.47
N VAL A 37 15.68 4.39 4.06
CA VAL A 37 14.37 4.89 4.51
C VAL A 37 13.68 5.58 3.33
N LYS A 38 13.48 4.85 2.23
CA LYS A 38 12.38 5.19 1.33
C LYS A 38 11.11 4.86 2.13
N ASP A 39 10.29 5.87 2.39
CA ASP A 39 8.89 5.64 2.71
C ASP A 39 8.38 4.71 1.62
N ASP A 40 8.06 3.49 2.01
CA ASP A 40 7.37 2.59 1.12
C ASP A 40 6.01 3.27 0.94
N ASP A 41 5.66 3.73 -0.26
CA ASP A 41 4.34 4.33 -0.55
C ASP A 41 3.19 3.31 -0.38
N ASN A 42 3.47 2.20 0.29
CA ASN A 42 2.56 1.20 0.78
C ASN A 42 1.66 1.79 1.86
N VAL A 43 0.38 1.70 1.58
CA VAL A 43 -0.71 2.12 2.45
C VAL A 43 -1.01 0.99 3.42
N SER A 44 -0.89 1.27 4.72
CA SER A 44 -1.38 0.38 5.77
C SER A 44 -2.90 0.22 5.67
N PHE A 45 -3.38 -1.02 5.80
CA PHE A 45 -4.79 -1.33 5.82
C PHE A 45 -5.12 -2.49 6.76
N GLU A 46 -6.38 -2.54 7.19
CA GLU A 46 -6.97 -3.60 7.99
C GLU A 46 -8.07 -4.29 7.18
N VAL A 47 -8.01 -5.62 7.09
CA VAL A 47 -9.05 -6.44 6.45
C VAL A 47 -10.29 -6.46 7.33
N LEU A 48 -11.43 -6.10 6.75
CA LEU A 48 -12.69 -6.02 7.48
C LEU A 48 -13.45 -7.34 7.40
N SER A 49 -13.93 -7.80 8.55
CA SER A 49 -14.99 -8.82 8.60
C SER A 49 -16.33 -8.20 8.20
N GLU A 50 -17.28 -9.03 7.77
CA GLU A 50 -18.59 -8.56 7.29
C GLU A 50 -19.31 -7.62 8.27
N GLU A 51 -19.15 -7.85 9.58
CA GLU A 51 -19.73 -7.04 10.65
C GLU A 51 -19.11 -5.64 10.77
N MET A 52 -17.84 -5.49 10.37
CA MET A 52 -17.11 -4.22 10.43
C MET A 52 -17.26 -3.39 9.15
N ILE A 53 -17.86 -3.96 8.10
CA ILE A 53 -18.11 -3.25 6.84
C ILE A 53 -19.27 -2.26 7.05
N PRO A 54 -19.06 -0.94 6.83
CA PRO A 54 -20.13 0.03 6.93
C PRO A 54 -21.33 -0.33 6.03
N GLN A 55 -22.56 -0.18 6.55
CA GLN A 55 -23.80 -0.49 5.83
C GLN A 55 -23.86 0.17 4.44
N LYS A 56 -23.35 1.39 4.33
CA LYS A 56 -23.31 2.15 3.08
C LYS A 56 -22.51 1.44 1.97
N ILE A 57 -21.49 0.64 2.32
CA ILE A 57 -20.77 -0.21 1.35
C ILE A 57 -21.66 -1.37 0.91
N GLN A 58 -22.34 -2.03 1.85
CA GLN A 58 -23.25 -3.14 1.54
C GLN A 58 -24.38 -2.70 0.61
N ASP A 59 -24.87 -1.48 0.75
CA ASP A 59 -25.95 -0.95 -0.10
C ASP A 59 -25.49 -0.68 -1.55
N ILE A 60 -24.21 -0.36 -1.77
CA ILE A 60 -23.67 -0.06 -3.11
C ILE A 60 -23.00 -1.26 -3.79
N LEU A 61 -22.48 -2.22 -3.01
CA LEU A 61 -21.75 -3.39 -3.50
C LEU A 61 -22.53 -4.19 -4.55
N PRO A 62 -23.87 -4.39 -4.44
CA PRO A 62 -24.65 -5.08 -5.46
C PRO A 62 -24.53 -4.51 -6.88
N ARG A 63 -24.19 -3.24 -7.04
CA ARG A 63 -24.01 -2.59 -8.35
C ARG A 63 -22.70 -2.95 -9.04
N TYR A 64 -21.73 -3.43 -8.26
CA TYR A 64 -20.37 -3.68 -8.74
C TYR A 64 -19.93 -5.13 -8.60
N LYS A 65 -20.65 -5.94 -7.81
CA LYS A 65 -20.30 -7.34 -7.51
C LYS A 65 -20.13 -8.23 -8.74
N THR A 66 -20.71 -7.88 -9.88
CA THR A 66 -20.62 -8.65 -11.13
C THR A 66 -19.37 -8.33 -11.95
N LEU A 67 -18.57 -7.34 -11.55
CA LEU A 67 -17.38 -6.87 -12.26
C LEU A 67 -16.13 -7.17 -11.44
N GLU A 68 -15.03 -7.46 -12.12
CA GLU A 68 -13.69 -7.51 -11.51
C GLU A 68 -13.13 -6.09 -11.44
N ARG A 69 -12.99 -5.54 -10.23
CA ARG A 69 -12.49 -4.16 -10.02
C ARG A 69 -12.12 -3.84 -8.58
N ALA A 70 -11.28 -2.83 -8.44
CA ALA A 70 -11.06 -2.11 -7.19
C ALA A 70 -11.93 -0.84 -7.15
N LEU A 71 -12.44 -0.52 -5.96
CA LEU A 71 -13.21 0.67 -5.64
C LEU A 71 -12.65 1.30 -4.36
N ALA A 72 -12.71 2.62 -4.23
CA ALA A 72 -12.47 3.30 -2.98
C ALA A 72 -13.60 4.26 -2.66
N CYS A 73 -13.96 4.36 -1.38
CA CYS A 73 -14.93 5.32 -0.91
C CYS A 73 -14.57 5.87 0.47
N LYS A 74 -14.96 7.12 0.73
CA LYS A 74 -14.80 7.76 2.03
C LYS A 74 -16.13 7.74 2.78
N ILE A 75 -16.13 7.19 3.98
CA ILE A 75 -17.30 7.08 4.86
C ILE A 75 -16.86 7.55 6.25
N ASP A 76 -17.53 8.57 6.79
CA ASP A 76 -17.26 9.12 8.12
C ASP A 76 -15.79 9.51 8.37
N GLY A 77 -15.12 10.01 7.32
CA GLY A 77 -13.72 10.43 7.38
C GLY A 77 -12.71 9.32 7.06
N GLU A 78 -13.14 8.06 7.04
CA GLU A 78 -12.31 6.88 6.82
C GLU A 78 -12.38 6.42 5.37
N ILE A 79 -11.27 5.85 4.86
CA ILE A 79 -11.18 5.39 3.48
C ILE A 79 -11.18 3.87 3.43
N TYR A 80 -12.14 3.35 2.65
CA TYR A 80 -12.33 1.94 2.43
C TYR A 80 -11.99 1.58 1.00
N VAL A 81 -11.30 0.46 0.81
CA VAL A 81 -11.01 -0.11 -0.50
C VAL A 81 -11.69 -1.46 -0.60
N ILE A 82 -12.38 -1.68 -1.71
CA ILE A 82 -13.12 -2.91 -1.99
C ILE A 82 -12.62 -3.48 -3.29
N VAL A 83 -12.25 -4.76 -3.31
CA VAL A 83 -11.95 -5.49 -4.53
C VAL A 83 -12.99 -6.58 -4.74
N THR A 84 -13.61 -6.58 -5.90
CA THR A 84 -14.61 -7.58 -6.31
C THR A 84 -14.02 -8.50 -7.37
N ARG A 85 -14.35 -9.79 -7.29
CA ARG A 85 -13.94 -10.84 -8.25
C ARG A 85 -15.00 -11.11 -9.33
N GLY A 86 -16.03 -10.27 -9.42
CA GLY A 86 -17.13 -10.49 -10.36
C GLY A 86 -18.00 -11.70 -10.04
N GLU A 87 -18.86 -12.05 -10.98
CA GLU A 87 -19.68 -13.26 -10.89
C GLU A 87 -18.82 -14.52 -11.12
N LYS A 88 -18.97 -15.52 -10.24
CA LYS A 88 -18.29 -16.80 -10.40
C LYS A 88 -19.30 -17.95 -10.35
N PRO A 89 -19.15 -18.98 -11.21
CA PRO A 89 -20.18 -20.01 -11.39
C PRO A 89 -20.33 -20.99 -10.22
N THR A 90 -19.30 -21.09 -9.36
CA THR A 90 -19.25 -21.99 -8.20
C THR A 90 -18.66 -21.29 -6.99
N GLY A 91 -18.62 -21.96 -5.84
CA GLY A 91 -17.71 -21.62 -4.76
C GLY A 91 -16.25 -21.95 -5.09
N GLY A 92 -15.35 -21.62 -4.16
CA GLY A 92 -13.91 -21.91 -4.24
C GLY A 92 -13.06 -20.80 -4.86
N TYR A 93 -13.68 -19.72 -5.32
CA TYR A 93 -12.96 -18.55 -5.82
C TYR A 93 -12.71 -17.55 -4.68
N THR A 94 -11.47 -17.09 -4.52
CA THR A 94 -11.09 -16.15 -3.46
C THR A 94 -10.45 -14.88 -4.04
N VAL A 95 -10.34 -13.87 -3.19
CA VAL A 95 -9.70 -12.59 -3.49
C VAL A 95 -9.01 -12.06 -2.24
N GLU A 96 -7.76 -11.65 -2.37
CA GLU A 96 -6.94 -11.10 -1.29
C GLU A 96 -6.20 -9.84 -1.77
N ILE A 97 -6.23 -8.77 -0.99
CA ILE A 97 -5.41 -7.58 -1.26
C ILE A 97 -4.04 -7.81 -0.63
N ASP A 98 -3.00 -7.89 -1.45
CA ASP A 98 -1.63 -8.10 -0.98
C ASP A 98 -1.02 -6.81 -0.44
N ARG A 99 -1.20 -5.72 -1.18
CA ARG A 99 -0.64 -4.41 -0.90
C ARG A 99 -1.38 -3.32 -1.67
N ILE A 100 -1.33 -2.11 -1.15
CA ILE A 100 -1.87 -0.92 -1.78
C ILE A 100 -0.74 0.09 -1.86
N GLU A 101 -0.41 0.57 -3.05
CA GLU A 101 0.62 1.60 -3.26
C GLU A 101 -0.03 2.91 -3.72
N LEU A 102 0.46 4.05 -3.25
CA LEU A 102 0.18 5.36 -3.85
C LEU A 102 1.30 5.76 -4.80
N VAL A 103 0.92 6.26 -5.96
CA VAL A 103 1.86 6.77 -6.96
C VAL A 103 1.41 8.17 -7.37
N ASP A 104 2.24 9.15 -7.07
CA ASP A 104 2.02 10.53 -7.50
C ASP A 104 2.55 10.74 -8.93
N GLU A 105 1.66 11.20 -9.82
CA GLU A 105 1.95 11.45 -11.23
C GLU A 105 1.19 12.71 -11.67
N ASP A 106 1.91 13.72 -12.18
CA ASP A 106 1.32 14.99 -12.67
C ASP A 106 0.37 15.69 -11.69
N ASN A 107 0.76 15.81 -10.41
CA ASN A 107 -0.08 16.35 -9.31
C ASN A 107 -1.39 15.57 -9.08
N LYS A 108 -1.46 14.32 -9.50
CA LYS A 108 -2.56 13.41 -9.18
C LYS A 108 -2.03 12.19 -8.46
N THR A 109 -2.80 11.72 -7.49
CA THR A 109 -2.45 10.54 -6.73
C THR A 109 -3.22 9.35 -7.30
N ARG A 110 -2.48 8.36 -7.81
CA ARG A 110 -3.03 7.09 -8.31
C ARG A 110 -2.80 6.00 -7.26
N MET A 111 -3.87 5.33 -6.84
CA MET A 111 -3.78 4.16 -5.97
C MET A 111 -3.70 2.88 -6.81
N VAL A 112 -2.71 2.06 -6.55
CA VAL A 112 -2.51 0.76 -7.17
C VAL A 112 -2.80 -0.32 -6.14
N VAL A 113 -3.86 -1.09 -6.37
CA VAL A 113 -4.27 -2.19 -5.50
C VAL A 113 -3.75 -3.49 -6.11
N TYR A 114 -2.79 -4.11 -5.44
CA TYR A 114 -2.25 -5.41 -5.84
C TYR A 114 -3.07 -6.50 -5.16
N THR A 115 -3.49 -7.49 -5.92
CA THR A 115 -4.48 -8.46 -5.47
C THR A 115 -4.16 -9.85 -6.01
N THR A 116 -4.28 -10.85 -5.14
CA THR A 116 -4.29 -12.28 -5.50
C THR A 116 -5.71 -12.73 -5.79
N PHE A 117 -5.91 -13.34 -6.95
CA PHE A 117 -7.10 -14.11 -7.28
C PHE A 117 -6.74 -15.60 -7.26
N GLU A 118 -7.49 -16.39 -6.49
CA GLU A 118 -7.35 -17.85 -6.44
C GLU A 118 -8.60 -18.50 -7.04
N ASP A 119 -8.41 -19.39 -8.01
CA ASP A 119 -9.47 -20.17 -8.64
C ASP A 119 -9.47 -21.60 -8.05
N PRO A 120 -10.64 -22.24 -7.94
CA PRO A 120 -10.68 -23.64 -7.51
C PRO A 120 -9.95 -24.52 -8.53
N LYS A 121 -9.17 -25.47 -8.03
CA LYS A 121 -8.34 -26.33 -8.87
C LYS A 121 -9.17 -27.40 -9.56
N PRO A 122 -8.71 -27.93 -10.71
CA PRO A 122 -9.39 -29.03 -11.38
C PRO A 122 -9.55 -30.24 -10.45
N GLY A 123 -10.80 -30.63 -10.19
CA GLY A 123 -11.14 -31.74 -9.30
C GLY A 123 -11.51 -31.33 -7.87
N ASP A 124 -11.41 -30.04 -7.52
CA ASP A 124 -11.87 -29.55 -6.23
C ASP A 124 -13.39 -29.74 -6.07
N ILE A 125 -13.79 -30.18 -4.87
CA ILE A 125 -15.20 -30.28 -4.51
C ILE A 125 -15.68 -28.88 -4.12
N VAL A 126 -16.34 -28.22 -5.06
CA VAL A 126 -16.90 -26.86 -4.87
C VAL A 126 -18.43 -26.87 -4.85
N THR A 127 -19.00 -25.88 -4.17
CA THR A 127 -20.45 -25.65 -4.17
C THR A 127 -20.92 -25.18 -5.54
N GLN A 128 -22.02 -25.75 -6.04
CA GLN A 128 -22.59 -25.43 -7.35
C GLN A 128 -23.60 -24.28 -7.25
N VAL A 129 -23.13 -23.12 -6.79
CA VAL A 129 -23.92 -21.90 -6.62
C VAL A 129 -23.11 -20.72 -7.13
N ILE A 130 -23.78 -19.80 -7.82
CA ILE A 130 -23.17 -18.55 -8.28
C ILE A 130 -22.73 -17.73 -7.05
N THR A 131 -21.45 -17.35 -7.02
CA THR A 131 -20.84 -16.56 -5.94
C THR A 131 -20.33 -15.21 -6.45
N TYR A 132 -20.09 -14.30 -5.51
CA TYR A 132 -19.54 -12.96 -5.78
C TYR A 132 -18.43 -12.64 -4.77
N PRO A 133 -17.23 -13.25 -4.92
CA PRO A 133 -16.15 -13.04 -3.96
C PRO A 133 -15.73 -11.57 -3.94
N TYR A 134 -15.52 -11.03 -2.74
CA TYR A 134 -15.00 -9.69 -2.56
C TYR A 134 -14.22 -9.60 -1.25
N VAL A 135 -13.35 -8.60 -1.15
CA VAL A 135 -12.65 -8.23 0.08
C VAL A 135 -12.78 -6.73 0.28
N ALA A 136 -12.98 -6.32 1.52
CA ALA A 136 -13.04 -4.91 1.92
C ALA A 136 -11.99 -4.65 2.99
N VAL A 137 -11.27 -3.54 2.84
CA VAL A 137 -10.24 -3.11 3.79
C VAL A 137 -10.48 -1.66 4.20
N LYS A 138 -10.13 -1.33 5.45
CA LYS A 138 -10.02 0.05 5.93
C LYS A 138 -8.57 0.48 5.80
N THR A 139 -8.32 1.63 5.21
CA THR A 139 -6.96 2.18 5.02
C THR A 139 -6.67 3.31 6.00
N GLU A 140 -5.39 3.61 6.22
CA GLU A 140 -4.96 4.79 7.00
C GLU A 140 -4.90 6.08 6.16
N LEU A 141 -5.46 6.07 4.94
CA LEU A 141 -5.48 7.23 4.06
C LEU A 141 -6.43 8.32 4.59
N LYS A 142 -6.01 9.57 4.38
CA LYS A 142 -6.82 10.76 4.74
C LYS A 142 -7.70 11.23 3.59
N GLU A 143 -7.23 11.06 2.36
CA GLU A 143 -7.88 11.54 1.14
C GLU A 143 -7.98 10.44 0.08
N LEU A 144 -9.05 10.51 -0.72
CA LEU A 144 -9.26 9.55 -1.79
C LEU A 144 -8.27 9.82 -2.92
N PRO A 145 -7.77 8.76 -3.59
CA PRO A 145 -6.94 8.93 -4.77
C PRO A 145 -7.78 9.47 -5.94
N ASP A 146 -7.13 10.14 -6.88
CA ASP A 146 -7.75 10.61 -8.12
C ASP A 146 -8.09 9.45 -9.06
N LYS A 147 -7.27 8.39 -9.01
CA LYS A 147 -7.39 7.21 -9.87
C LYS A 147 -7.12 5.95 -9.08
N ILE A 148 -7.79 4.87 -9.47
CA ILE A 148 -7.58 3.55 -8.91
C ILE A 148 -7.23 2.59 -10.04
N GLU A 149 -6.15 1.84 -9.84
CA GLU A 149 -5.71 0.77 -10.72
C GLU A 149 -5.72 -0.53 -9.94
N LEU A 150 -6.35 -1.56 -10.51
CA LEU A 150 -6.31 -2.91 -9.98
C LEU A 150 -5.22 -3.68 -10.72
N LYS A 151 -4.26 -4.24 -9.99
CA LYS A 151 -3.26 -5.19 -10.51
C LYS A 151 -3.52 -6.56 -9.92
N VAL A 152 -3.88 -7.50 -10.78
CA VAL A 152 -4.20 -8.87 -10.37
C VAL A 152 -3.03 -9.78 -10.69
N LYS A 153 -2.67 -10.63 -9.74
CA LYS A 153 -1.94 -11.88 -9.98
C LYS A 153 -2.89 -13.05 -9.72
N TYR A 154 -2.72 -14.12 -10.49
CA TYR A 154 -3.46 -15.36 -10.30
C TYR A 154 -2.54 -16.35 -9.59
N ASP A 155 -3.06 -17.01 -8.55
CA ASP A 155 -2.37 -18.14 -7.91
C ASP A 155 -2.86 -19.45 -8.53
N ASP A 156 -1.93 -20.28 -9.00
CA ASP A 156 -2.18 -21.54 -9.72
C ASP A 156 -2.29 -22.75 -8.77
#